data_AF-A0A1Q6RN56-F1
#
_entry.id   AF-A0A1Q6RN56-F1
#
_cell.length_a   1.000
_cell.length_b   1.000
_cell.length_c   1.000
_cell.angle_alpha   90.00
_cell.angle_beta   90.00
_cell.angle_gamma   90.00
#
_symmetry.space_group_name_H-M   'P 1'
#
loop_
_entity.id
_entity.type
_entity.pdbx_description
1 polymer ?
#
loop_
_entity_poly.entity_id
_entity_poly.type
_entity_poly.pdbx_seq_one_letter_code
_entity_poly.pdbx_strand_id
1 'polypeptide(L)' 'MSMVIPVGGIRKRMLIRQFLDAGAASPETAQTLHDIGVWKGIGLVFDKLERKGIIVCCSDGRYYIDKNKIS' A
#
# COMPACT_ATOMS: atom_id res chain seq x y z
N MET A 1 13.63 -15.70 22.72
CA MET A 1 12.40 -14.95 22.38
C MET A 1 12.27 -14.92 20.85
N SER A 2 11.56 -15.88 20.26
CA SER A 2 11.23 -15.86 18.83
C SER A 2 10.18 -14.77 18.60
N MET A 3 10.60 -13.66 17.99
CA MET A 3 9.73 -12.56 17.62
C MET A 3 8.76 -13.08 16.56
N VAL A 4 7.55 -13.45 16.98
CA VAL A 4 6.46 -13.82 16.08
C VAL A 4 6.06 -12.55 15.35
N ILE A 5 6.68 -12.27 14.19
CA ILE A 5 6.22 -11.20 13.33
C ILE A 5 4.91 -11.71 12.71
N PRO A 6 3.75 -11.15 13.08
CA PRO A 6 2.49 -11.62 12.53
C PRO A 6 2.56 -11.47 11.02
N VAL A 7 2.25 -12.54 10.28
CA VAL A 7 2.32 -12.60 8.80
C VAL A 7 1.64 -11.40 8.13
N GLY A 8 0.58 -10.85 8.73
CA GLY A 8 -0.09 -9.64 8.27
C GLY A 8 0.76 -8.35 8.34
N GLY A 9 1.66 -8.24 9.31
CA GLY A 9 2.58 -7.11 9.45
C GLY A 9 3.68 -7.10 8.38
N ILE A 10 4.17 -8.29 8.00
CA ILE A 10 5.15 -8.45 6.91
C ILE A 10 4.52 -8.03 5.57
N ARG A 11 3.30 -8.51 5.29
CA ARG A 11 2.55 -8.16 4.07
C ARG A 11 2.23 -6.67 3.99
N LYS A 12 1.85 -6.03 5.12
CA LYS A 12 1.67 -4.56 5.17
C LYS A 12 2.95 -3.82 4.78
N ARG A 13 4.09 -4.17 5.38
CA ARG A 13 5.36 -3.49 5.09
C ARG A 13 5.80 -3.71 3.65
N MET A 14 5.62 -4.92 3.12
CA MET A 14 5.94 -5.25 1.72
C MET A 14 5.11 -4.41 0.75
N LEU A 15 3.79 -4.33 0.96
CA LEU A 15 2.90 -3.47 0.16
C LEU A 15 3.33 -2.01 0.20
N ILE A 16 3.52 -1.45 1.40
CA ILE A 16 3.96 -0.05 1.54
C ILE A 16 5.30 0.16 0.82
N ARG A 17 6.24 -0.78 0.94
CA ARG A 17 7.54 -0.71 0.27
C ARG A 17 7.38 -0.69 -1.25
N GLN A 18 6.55 -1.55 -1.83
CA GLN A 18 6.31 -1.57 -3.29
C GLN A 18 5.79 -0.23 -3.81
N PHE A 19 4.83 0.36 -3.10
CA PHE A 19 4.32 1.70 -3.42
C PHE A 19 5.40 2.78 -3.29
N LEU A 20 6.23 2.72 -2.24
CA LEU A 20 7.32 3.67 -2.04
C LEU A 20 8.45 3.51 -3.07
N ASP A 21 8.80 2.28 -3.43
CA ASP A 21 9.82 1.96 -4.42
C ASP A 21 9.36 2.38 -5.84
N ALA A 22 8.06 2.27 -6.12
CA ALA A 22 7.45 2.84 -7.33
C ALA A 22 7.34 4.38 -7.30
N GLY A 23 7.51 5.00 -6.13
CA GLY A 23 7.37 6.45 -5.95
C GLY A 23 5.95 6.95 -5.73
N ALA A 24 4.96 6.05 -5.60
CA ALA A 24 3.55 6.36 -5.40
C ALA A 24 3.22 6.78 -3.97
N ALA A 25 3.66 7.98 -3.59
CA ALA A 25 3.61 8.51 -2.21
C ALA A 25 2.75 9.78 -2.03
N SER A 26 2.13 10.26 -3.10
CA SER A 26 1.27 11.44 -3.11
C SER A 26 0.25 11.35 -4.25
N PRO A 27 -0.82 12.17 -4.25
CA PRO A 27 -1.78 12.20 -5.34
C PRO A 27 -1.13 12.49 -6.71
N GLU A 28 -0.12 13.36 -6.72
CA GLU A 28 0.61 13.77 -7.92
C GLU A 28 1.50 12.64 -8.48
N THR A 29 2.01 11.79 -7.59
CA THR A 29 2.87 10.65 -7.93
C THR A 29 2.11 9.33 -7.96
N ALA A 30 0.78 9.38 -7.84
CA ALA A 30 -0.06 8.20 -7.87
C ALA A 30 0.17 7.41 -9.16
N GLN A 31 0.19 6.10 -9.04
CA GLN A 31 0.45 5.19 -10.15
C GLN A 31 -0.58 4.08 -10.18
N THR A 32 -0.73 3.43 -11.33
CA THR A 32 -1.64 2.28 -11.41
C THR A 32 -1.05 1.11 -10.63
N LEU A 33 -1.92 0.21 -10.15
CA LEU A 33 -1.45 -1.01 -9.46
C LEU A 33 -0.47 -1.82 -10.34
N HIS A 34 -0.69 -1.79 -11.66
CA HIS A 34 0.19 -2.43 -12.64
C HIS A 34 1.60 -1.84 -12.62
N ASP A 35 1.74 -0.51 -12.65
CA ASP A 35 3.04 0.17 -12.62
C ASP A 35 3.78 -0.04 -11.29
N ILE A 36 3.02 -0.12 -10.20
CA ILE A 36 3.55 -0.38 -8.84
C ILE A 36 4.00 -1.85 -8.70
N GLY A 37 3.63 -2.72 -9.65
CA GLY A 37 3.89 -4.17 -9.56
C GLY A 37 3.04 -4.85 -8.49
N VAL A 38 1.90 -4.24 -8.14
CA VAL A 38 0.94 -4.74 -7.17
C VAL A 38 -0.27 -5.27 -7.91
N TRP A 39 -0.69 -6.49 -7.64
CA TRP A 39 -1.92 -7.02 -8.22
C TRP A 39 -3.06 -6.92 -7.21
N LYS A 40 -4.26 -6.58 -7.71
CA LYS A 40 -5.53 -6.55 -6.95
C LYS A 40 -5.92 -8.00 -6.59
N GLY A 41 -5.16 -8.59 -5.70
CA GLY A 41 -5.26 -9.98 -5.21
C GLY A 41 -4.61 -10.17 -3.83
N ILE A 42 -4.07 -9.08 -3.25
CA ILE A 42 -3.49 -9.05 -1.92
C ILE A 42 -4.64 -8.87 -0.91
N GLY A 43 -5.42 -9.93 -0.74
CA GLY A 43 -6.65 -9.93 0.06
C GLY A 43 -6.50 -9.42 1.50
N LEU A 44 -7.61 -8.98 2.11
CA LEU A 44 -7.82 -8.43 3.47
C LEU A 44 -6.87 -7.29 3.93
N VAL A 45 -5.58 -7.34 3.62
CA VAL A 45 -4.58 -6.33 4.00
C VAL A 45 -4.69 -5.11 3.11
N PHE A 46 -4.84 -5.26 1.79
CA PHE A 46 -5.06 -4.11 0.90
C PHE A 46 -6.32 -3.34 1.30
N ASP A 47 -7.45 -4.03 1.41
CA ASP A 47 -8.72 -3.44 1.85
C ASP A 47 -8.60 -2.78 3.23
N LYS A 48 -7.84 -3.37 4.15
CA LYS A 48 -7.61 -2.79 5.49
C LYS A 48 -6.75 -1.53 5.43
N LEU A 49 -5.79 -1.45 4.50
CA LEU A 49 -4.98 -0.25 4.29
C LEU A 49 -5.77 0.83 3.57
N GLU A 50 -6.62 0.46 2.61
CA GLU A 50 -7.54 1.37 1.92
C GLU A 50 -8.58 1.94 2.87
N ARG A 51 -9.24 1.11 3.67
CA ARG A 51 -10.18 1.55 4.72
C ARG A 51 -9.54 2.45 5.77
N LYS A 52 -8.24 2.29 6.02
CA LYS A 52 -7.48 3.16 6.94
C LYS A 52 -7.02 4.46 6.28
N GLY A 53 -7.24 4.64 4.97
CA GLY A 53 -6.74 5.77 4.20
C GLY A 53 -5.22 5.77 4.03
N ILE A 54 -4.55 4.63 4.25
CA ILE A 54 -3.11 4.49 4.00
C ILE A 54 -2.87 4.32 2.50
N ILE A 55 -3.65 3.45 1.85
CA ILE A 55 -3.72 3.38 0.39
C ILE A 55 -4.91 4.24 -0.02
N VAL A 56 -4.70 5.18 -0.92
CA VAL A 56 -5.77 6.04 -1.44
C VAL A 56 -5.92 5.81 -2.92
N CYS A 57 -7.15 5.51 -3.35
CA CYS A 57 -7.52 5.43 -4.75
C CYS A 57 -7.84 6.84 -5.27
N CYS A 58 -7.18 7.25 -6.33
CA CYS A 58 -7.52 8.42 -7.12
C CYS A 58 -8.71 8.12 -8.03
N SER A 59 -9.42 9.16 -8.47
CA SER A 59 -10.60 9.07 -9.34
C SER A 59 -10.32 8.48 -10.72
N ASP A 60 -9.06 8.43 -11.13
CA ASP A 60 -8.57 7.91 -12.40
C ASP A 60 -8.06 6.46 -12.32
N GLY A 61 -8.26 5.78 -11.18
CA GLY A 61 -7.82 4.40 -10.97
C GLY A 61 -6.34 4.25 -10.61
N ARG A 62 -5.63 5.35 -10.34
CA ARG A 62 -4.30 5.33 -9.73
C ARG A 62 -4.40 5.22 -8.21
N TYR A 63 -3.32 4.75 -7.59
CA TYR A 63 -3.21 4.57 -6.16
C TYR A 63 -1.93 5.22 -5.65
N TYR A 64 -1.97 5.72 -4.43
CA TYR A 64 -0.79 6.19 -3.71
C TYR A 64 -0.88 5.85 -2.23
N ILE A 65 0.28 5.89 -1.57
CA ILE A 65 0.38 5.73 -0.12
C ILE A 65 0.41 7.11 0.55
N ASP A 66 -0.52 7.35 1.47
CA ASP A 66 -0.48 8.52 2.34
C ASP A 66 0.48 8.29 3.50
N LYS A 67 1.68 8.87 3.40
CA LYS A 67 2.72 8.80 4.43
C LYS A 67 2.29 9.33 5.79
N ASN A 68 1.34 10.26 5.85
CA ASN A 68 0.84 10.81 7.10
C ASN A 68 0.03 9.79 7.91
N LYS A 69 -0.47 8.74 7.26
CA LYS A 69 -1.29 7.69 7.87
C LYS A 69 -0.50 6.42 8.24
N ILE A 70 0.80 6.38 7.94
CA ILE A 70 1.67 5.21 8.19
C ILE A 70 2.21 5.19 9.64
N SER A 71 2.04 6.28 10.40
CA SER A 71 2.59 6.47 11.76
C SER A 71 2.19 5.39 12.76
#